data_AF-A0A7S0EBH7-F1
#
_entry.id   AF-A0A7S0EBH7-F1
#
_cell.length_a   1.000
_cell.length_b   1.000
_cell.length_c   1.000
_cell.angle_alpha   90.00
_cell.angle_beta   90.00
_cell.angle_gamma   90.00
#
_symmetry.space_group_name_H-M   'P 1'
#
loop_
_entity.id
_entity.type
_entity.pdbx_description
1 polymer ?
#
loop_
_entity_poly.entity_id
_entity_poly.type
_entity_poly.pdbx_seq_one_letter_code
_entity_poly.pdbx_strand_id
1 'polypeptide(L)'
;MGVKSFSLHTAVPRWARLDVIPFVVLHVLNLCYIIYASKLAPQTPSSSVDLNSNVTADQNITRTQHITKQNEGVAFLGLLLPVLNTAFIPLLLIIQLVTHLGTYWSVEFKALATMKRVDDINEATMVKVKPSKVTEKVGICKLEKLILKLAADKQREEVLSFEFHKRRYIWDADNKKFNKVEFPVHLSFGQYLSTTGYKEPADVEDATNRWGINSFQIPLPSFGELYVEQCRQPFFVFQIACVALW
;
A
#
# COMPACT_ATOMS: atom_id res chain seq x y z
N MET A 1 -9.17 28.61 2.89
CA MET A 1 -9.43 27.21 2.46
C MET A 1 -8.26 26.76 1.61
N GLY A 2 -7.35 25.98 2.18
CA GLY A 2 -6.11 25.57 1.51
C GLY A 2 -5.55 24.28 2.10
N VAL A 3 -4.37 23.89 1.64
CA VAL A 3 -3.61 22.76 2.16
C VAL A 3 -2.85 23.20 3.41
N LYS A 4 -2.89 22.41 4.49
CA LYS A 4 -2.12 22.67 5.72
C LYS A 4 -0.68 22.23 5.59
N SER A 5 -0.48 21.05 5.00
CA SER A 5 0.83 20.46 4.80
C SER A 5 0.79 19.46 3.66
N PHE A 6 1.91 19.33 2.96
CA PHE A 6 2.15 18.29 1.97
C PHE A 6 3.32 17.43 2.42
N SER A 7 3.37 16.19 1.92
CA SER A 7 4.53 15.32 2.05
C SER A 7 4.77 14.65 0.71
N LEU A 8 6.04 14.57 0.32
CA LEU A 8 6.48 13.97 -0.93
C LEU A 8 6.67 12.47 -0.74
N HIS A 9 6.24 11.71 -1.74
CA HIS A 9 6.29 10.27 -1.72
C HIS A 9 6.71 9.72 -3.09
N THR A 10 7.43 8.61 -3.06
CA THR A 10 7.67 7.78 -4.24
C THR A 10 6.83 6.50 -4.15
N ALA A 11 6.31 6.08 -5.30
CA ALA A 11 5.48 4.89 -5.38
C ALA A 11 6.35 3.64 -5.35
N VAL A 12 6.08 2.75 -4.39
CA VAL A 12 6.80 1.50 -4.28
C VAL A 12 6.21 0.49 -5.29
N PRO A 13 7.05 -0.31 -5.99
CA PRO A 13 6.55 -1.30 -6.92
C PRO A 13 5.69 -2.34 -6.20
N ARG A 14 4.73 -2.94 -6.92
CA ARG A 14 3.69 -3.83 -6.31
C ARG A 14 4.27 -4.96 -5.48
N TRP A 15 5.37 -5.56 -5.92
CA TRP A 15 6.03 -6.65 -5.22
C TRP A 15 6.75 -6.19 -3.95
N ALA A 16 7.07 -4.90 -3.82
CA ALA A 16 7.81 -4.35 -2.70
C ALA A 16 6.92 -3.67 -1.64
N ARG A 17 5.60 -3.83 -1.74
CA ARG A 17 4.67 -3.21 -0.81
C ARG A 17 4.62 -3.95 0.52
N LEU A 18 4.32 -3.20 1.59
CA LEU A 18 4.24 -3.75 2.94
C LEU A 18 3.06 -4.72 3.11
N ASP A 19 2.01 -4.57 2.30
CA ASP A 19 0.87 -5.49 2.28
C ASP A 19 1.16 -6.77 1.48
N VAL A 20 2.34 -6.92 0.87
CA VAL A 20 2.67 -8.09 0.03
C VAL A 20 3.94 -8.79 0.49
N ILE A 21 5.09 -8.09 0.59
CA ILE A 21 6.38 -8.75 0.86
C ILE A 21 6.34 -9.59 2.15
N PRO A 22 5.93 -9.05 3.31
CA PRO A 22 6.04 -9.79 4.57
C PRO A 22 5.22 -11.07 4.53
N PHE A 23 4.03 -11.03 3.91
CA PHE A 23 3.15 -12.18 3.78
C PHE A 23 3.67 -13.21 2.79
N VAL A 24 4.23 -12.78 1.65
CA VAL A 24 4.89 -13.70 0.71
C VAL A 24 6.05 -14.41 1.39
N VAL A 25 6.90 -13.69 2.14
CA VAL A 25 8.00 -14.28 2.91
C VAL A 25 7.48 -15.27 3.94
N LEU A 26 6.44 -14.91 4.71
CA LEU A 26 5.83 -15.80 5.69
C LEU A 26 5.23 -17.07 5.06
N HIS A 27 4.57 -16.94 3.90
CA HIS A 27 4.04 -18.09 3.16
C HIS A 27 5.14 -19.00 2.62
N VAL A 28 6.22 -18.43 2.07
CA VAL A 28 7.37 -19.20 1.58
C VAL A 28 8.07 -19.92 2.75
N LEU A 29 8.28 -19.24 3.88
CA LEU A 29 8.86 -19.86 5.07
C LEU A 29 7.97 -20.99 5.62
N ASN A 30 6.65 -20.78 5.65
CA ASN A 30 5.70 -21.81 6.05
C ASN A 30 5.75 -23.02 5.10
N LEU A 31 5.81 -22.78 3.79
CA LEU A 31 5.94 -23.85 2.79
C LEU A 31 7.26 -24.63 2.97
N CYS A 32 8.38 -23.94 3.18
CA CYS A 32 9.67 -24.57 3.46
C CYS A 32 9.61 -25.42 4.74
N TYR A 33 8.94 -24.92 5.77
CA TYR A 33 8.71 -25.64 7.01
C TYR A 33 7.89 -26.92 6.80
N ILE A 34 6.80 -26.86 6.02
CA ILE A 34 6.00 -28.06 5.66
C ILE A 34 6.87 -29.09 4.95
N ILE A 35 7.66 -28.66 3.96
CA ILE A 35 8.53 -29.56 3.20
C ILE A 35 9.58 -30.18 4.14
N TYR A 36 10.21 -29.40 5.01
CA TYR A 36 11.17 -29.91 5.99
C TYR A 36 10.53 -30.90 6.97
N ALA A 37 9.37 -30.56 7.53
CA ALA A 37 8.63 -31.43 8.44
C ALA A 37 8.21 -32.75 7.77
N SER A 38 7.79 -32.71 6.50
CA SER A 38 7.46 -33.91 5.72
C SER A 38 8.66 -34.84 5.50
N LYS A 39 9.88 -34.29 5.43
CA LYS A 39 11.14 -35.06 5.32
C LYS A 39 11.63 -35.62 6.66
N LEU A 40 11.25 -34.98 7.77
CA LEU A 40 11.62 -35.40 9.12
C LEU A 40 10.63 -36.43 9.70
N ALA A 41 9.45 -36.57 9.10
CA ALA A 41 8.49 -37.60 9.45
C ALA A 41 9.14 -38.99 9.27
N PRO A 42 9.22 -39.81 10.34
CA PRO A 42 9.83 -41.12 10.24
C PRO A 42 9.05 -41.96 9.24
N GLN A 43 9.74 -42.48 8.23
CA GLN A 43 9.23 -43.59 7.42
C GLN A 43 8.83 -44.69 8.40
N THR A 44 7.56 -45.10 8.38
CA THR A 44 7.09 -46.24 9.15
C THR A 44 8.04 -47.40 8.87
N PRO A 45 8.78 -47.93 9.86
CA PRO A 45 9.61 -49.09 9.61
C PRO A 45 8.67 -50.22 9.22
N SER A 46 8.81 -50.72 8.00
CA SER A 46 8.21 -51.97 7.56
C SER A 46 8.63 -53.04 8.57
N SER A 47 7.69 -53.48 9.40
CA SER A 47 7.93 -54.44 10.46
C SER A 47 8.25 -55.82 9.87
N SER A 48 9.54 -56.11 9.69
CA SER A 48 10.07 -57.47 9.72
C SER A 48 10.77 -57.67 11.06
N VAL A 49 10.05 -58.29 12.00
CA VAL A 49 10.59 -58.67 13.31
C VAL A 49 11.34 -59.99 13.14
N ASP A 50 12.67 -59.93 13.09
CA ASP A 50 13.51 -61.11 13.24
C ASP A 50 13.72 -61.39 14.73
N LEU A 51 13.07 -62.44 15.24
CA LEU A 51 13.29 -62.95 16.60
C LEU A 51 14.60 -63.75 16.64
N ASN A 52 15.68 -63.15 17.14
CA ASN A 52 16.70 -63.87 17.91
C ASN A 52 17.69 -62.91 18.59
N SER A 53 17.65 -62.84 19.93
CA SER A 53 18.86 -62.86 20.78
C SER A 53 18.50 -62.77 22.26
N ASN A 54 19.08 -63.70 23.04
CA ASN A 54 19.09 -63.69 24.50
C ASN A 54 19.95 -62.53 25.01
N VAL A 55 19.35 -61.54 25.67
CA VAL A 55 20.07 -60.50 26.43
C VAL A 55 19.30 -60.17 27.71
N THR A 56 20.04 -60.10 28.81
CA THR A 56 19.66 -59.87 30.22
C THR A 56 18.53 -58.85 30.47
N ALA A 57 17.54 -59.27 31.25
CA ALA A 57 16.25 -58.60 31.45
C ALA A 57 16.30 -57.18 32.08
N ASP A 58 17.27 -56.90 32.96
CA ASP A 58 17.26 -55.65 33.74
C ASP A 58 17.75 -54.41 32.96
N GLN A 59 18.63 -54.56 31.98
CA GLN A 59 19.05 -53.44 31.12
C GLN A 59 18.02 -53.12 30.03
N ASN A 60 17.19 -54.10 29.63
CA ASN A 60 16.14 -53.89 28.66
C ASN A 60 14.99 -53.04 29.23
N ILE A 61 14.67 -53.15 30.52
CA ILE A 61 13.56 -52.42 31.18
C ILE A 61 13.87 -50.92 31.28
N THR A 62 15.08 -50.54 31.73
CA THR A 62 15.47 -49.13 31.83
C THR A 62 15.60 -48.48 30.44
N ARG A 63 16.09 -49.24 29.45
CA ARG A 63 16.19 -48.79 28.05
C ARG A 63 14.82 -48.68 27.39
N THR A 64 13.90 -49.60 27.63
CA THR A 64 12.52 -49.51 27.10
C THR A 64 11.74 -48.36 27.72
N GLN A 65 11.89 -48.08 29.01
CA GLN A 65 11.20 -46.93 29.64
C GLN A 65 11.71 -45.57 29.14
N HIS A 66 12.99 -45.45 28.80
CA HIS A 66 13.52 -44.22 28.19
C HIS A 66 13.06 -44.07 26.73
N ILE A 67 12.97 -45.18 25.99
CA ILE A 67 12.47 -45.20 24.61
C ILE A 67 10.97 -44.87 24.56
N THR A 68 10.14 -45.39 25.46
CA THR A 68 8.69 -45.10 25.46
C THR A 68 8.38 -43.64 25.80
N LYS A 69 9.03 -43.05 26.81
CA LYS A 69 8.89 -41.61 27.11
C LYS A 69 9.40 -40.71 25.98
N GLN A 70 10.48 -41.10 25.32
CA GLN A 70 11.04 -40.36 24.18
C GLN A 70 10.14 -40.49 22.95
N ASN A 71 9.52 -41.66 22.71
CA ASN A 71 8.55 -41.90 21.63
C ASN A 71 7.23 -41.14 21.82
N GLU A 72 6.72 -41.03 23.05
CA GLU A 72 5.51 -40.26 23.35
C GLU A 72 5.71 -38.76 23.07
N GLY A 73 6.88 -38.20 23.43
CA GLY A 73 7.22 -36.81 23.15
C GLY A 73 7.32 -36.50 21.65
N VAL A 74 7.98 -37.35 20.86
CA VAL A 74 8.09 -37.16 19.40
C VAL A 74 6.78 -37.47 18.67
N ALA A 75 5.96 -38.39 19.17
CA ALA A 75 4.62 -38.65 18.63
C ALA A 75 3.66 -37.49 18.91
N PHE A 76 3.69 -36.93 20.11
CA PHE A 76 2.93 -35.73 20.47
C PHE A 76 3.37 -34.52 19.63
N LEU A 77 4.69 -34.31 19.47
CA LEU A 77 5.22 -33.26 18.61
C LEU A 77 4.79 -33.46 17.15
N GLY A 78 4.85 -34.68 16.63
CA GLY A 78 4.46 -35.04 15.27
C GLY A 78 2.98 -34.84 14.95
N LEU A 79 2.11 -34.90 15.97
CA LEU A 79 0.66 -34.69 15.84
C LEU A 79 0.25 -33.22 16.09
N LEU A 80 0.98 -32.50 16.94
CA LEU A 80 0.74 -31.09 17.26
C LEU A 80 1.18 -30.15 16.12
N LEU A 81 2.32 -30.41 15.50
CA LEU A 81 2.89 -29.59 14.42
C LEU A 81 1.97 -29.43 13.19
N PRO A 82 1.33 -30.48 12.65
CA PRO A 82 0.39 -30.33 11.54
C PRO A 82 -0.87 -29.56 11.95
N VAL A 83 -1.42 -29.80 13.15
CA VAL A 83 -2.60 -29.07 13.66
C VAL A 83 -2.33 -27.58 13.79
N LEU A 84 -1.17 -27.22 14.37
CA LEU A 84 -0.76 -25.82 14.50
C LEU A 84 -0.60 -25.16 13.13
N ASN A 85 -0.04 -25.90 12.16
CA ASN A 85 0.16 -25.39 10.81
C ASN A 85 -1.15 -25.24 10.02
N THR A 86 -2.10 -26.16 10.18
CA THR A 86 -3.44 -26.09 9.58
C THR A 86 -4.22 -24.87 10.08
N ALA A 87 -4.05 -24.49 11.35
CA ALA A 87 -4.67 -23.27 11.90
C ALA A 87 -3.91 -21.99 11.48
N PHE A 88 -2.60 -22.07 11.30
CA PHE A 88 -1.75 -20.91 10.98
C PHE A 88 -1.98 -20.37 9.55
N ILE A 89 -2.21 -21.24 8.57
CA ILE A 89 -2.46 -20.83 7.17
C ILE A 89 -3.71 -19.92 7.04
N PRO A 90 -4.91 -20.31 7.50
CA PRO A 90 -6.09 -19.46 7.39
C PRO A 90 -5.95 -18.18 8.22
N LEU A 91 -5.29 -18.25 9.38
CA LEU A 91 -5.00 -17.06 10.19
C LEU A 91 -4.14 -16.06 9.41
N LEU A 92 -3.07 -16.50 8.74
CA LEU A 92 -2.25 -15.64 7.88
C LEU A 92 -3.07 -15.03 6.73
N LEU A 93 -3.93 -15.82 6.09
CA LEU A 93 -4.79 -15.33 5.00
C LEU A 93 -5.76 -14.25 5.49
N ILE A 94 -6.35 -14.42 6.69
CA ILE A 94 -7.24 -13.44 7.31
C ILE A 94 -6.46 -12.15 7.62
N ILE A 95 -5.28 -12.25 8.23
CA ILE A 95 -4.44 -11.08 8.53
C ILE A 95 -4.02 -10.35 7.24
N GLN A 96 -3.68 -11.10 6.19
CA GLN A 96 -3.35 -10.56 4.87
C GLN A 96 -4.54 -9.80 4.26
N LEU A 97 -5.73 -10.41 4.31
CA LEU A 97 -6.96 -9.81 3.81
C LEU A 97 -7.28 -8.51 4.57
N VAL A 98 -7.23 -8.53 5.91
CA VAL A 98 -7.47 -7.36 6.76
C VAL A 98 -6.45 -6.26 6.48
N THR A 99 -5.17 -6.62 6.28
CA THR A 99 -4.12 -5.66 5.92
C THR A 99 -4.42 -5.00 4.58
N HIS A 100 -4.83 -5.78 3.58
CA HIS A 100 -5.22 -5.27 2.27
C HIS A 100 -6.46 -4.36 2.35
N LEU A 101 -7.49 -4.77 3.11
CA LEU A 101 -8.67 -3.96 3.42
C LEU A 101 -8.36 -2.71 4.26
N GLY A 102 -7.23 -2.68 4.97
CA GLY A 102 -6.74 -1.48 5.65
C GLY A 102 -6.27 -0.40 4.68
N THR A 103 -5.61 -0.78 3.58
CA THR A 103 -5.13 0.15 2.52
C THR A 103 -6.30 0.82 1.79
N TYR A 104 -7.32 0.02 1.58
CA TYR A 104 -8.71 0.29 1.79
C TYR A 104 -9.21 1.56 2.53
N TRP A 105 -9.50 1.37 3.82
CA TRP A 105 -10.22 2.31 4.67
C TRP A 105 -9.42 3.54 5.09
N SER A 106 -8.09 3.45 5.15
CA SER A 106 -7.25 4.54 5.61
C SER A 106 -6.24 4.98 4.56
N VAL A 107 -6.33 6.25 4.16
CA VAL A 107 -5.36 6.87 3.25
C VAL A 107 -3.97 6.95 3.88
N GLU A 108 -3.89 7.15 5.20
CA GLU A 108 -2.62 7.17 5.92
C GLU A 108 -1.98 5.77 5.94
N PHE A 109 -2.79 4.72 6.18
CA PHE A 109 -2.30 3.34 6.09
C PHE A 109 -1.90 2.97 4.66
N LYS A 110 -2.67 3.38 3.66
CA LYS A 110 -2.32 3.20 2.24
C LYS A 110 -1.00 3.87 1.89
N ALA A 111 -0.78 5.10 2.36
CA ALA A 111 0.48 5.81 2.16
C ALA A 111 1.63 5.06 2.81
N LEU A 112 1.46 4.56 4.03
CA LEU A 112 2.47 3.77 4.73
C LEU A 112 2.77 2.43 4.04
N ALA A 113 1.75 1.74 3.54
CA ALA A 113 1.89 0.41 2.94
C ALA A 113 2.43 0.44 1.50
N THR A 114 2.11 1.48 0.73
CA THR A 114 2.38 1.56 -0.72
C THR A 114 3.44 2.59 -1.10
N MET A 115 3.81 3.50 -0.19
CA MET A 115 4.64 4.66 -0.54
C MET A 115 5.80 4.84 0.42
N LYS A 116 6.91 5.33 -0.11
CA LYS A 116 8.08 5.74 0.66
C LYS A 116 8.16 7.25 0.67
N ARG A 117 8.31 7.85 1.85
CA ARG A 117 8.52 9.29 1.99
C ARG A 117 9.89 9.66 1.42
N VAL A 118 9.92 10.73 0.64
CA VAL A 118 11.14 11.28 0.01
C VAL A 118 11.24 12.75 0.39
N ASP A 119 12.46 13.28 0.53
CA ASP A 119 12.68 14.71 0.81
C ASP A 119 13.06 15.50 -0.44
N ASP A 120 13.60 14.83 -1.47
CA ASP A 120 13.88 15.44 -2.77
C ASP A 120 12.62 15.50 -3.66
N ILE A 121 12.49 16.61 -4.38
CA ILE A 121 11.37 16.89 -5.27
C ILE A 121 11.48 16.15 -6.60
N ASN A 122 12.70 15.90 -7.08
CA ASN A 122 12.94 15.26 -8.38
C ASN A 122 12.64 13.75 -8.36
N GLU A 123 12.83 13.10 -7.21
CA GLU A 123 12.50 11.69 -6.99
C GLU A 123 11.01 11.48 -6.65
N ALA A 124 10.30 12.54 -6.25
CA ALA A 124 8.90 12.46 -5.86
C ALA A 124 7.98 12.19 -7.08
N THR A 125 7.15 11.16 -6.96
CA THR A 125 6.14 10.82 -7.98
C THR A 125 4.72 11.13 -7.51
N MET A 126 4.51 11.16 -6.19
CA MET A 126 3.22 11.39 -5.56
C MET A 126 3.34 12.41 -4.42
N VAL A 127 2.25 13.12 -4.16
CA VAL A 127 2.12 14.04 -3.03
C VAL A 127 0.95 13.62 -2.17
N LYS A 128 1.20 13.44 -0.88
CA LYS A 128 0.14 13.30 0.12
C LYS A 128 -0.21 14.68 0.66
N VAL A 129 -1.46 15.07 0.48
CA VAL A 129 -1.99 16.40 0.79
C VAL A 129 -2.89 16.32 2.02
N LYS A 130 -2.56 17.09 3.06
CA LYS A 130 -3.42 17.25 4.24
C LYS A 130 -4.21 18.56 4.13
N PRO A 131 -5.53 18.51 4.07
CA PRO A 131 -6.34 19.72 3.99
C PRO A 131 -6.25 20.53 5.28
N SER A 132 -6.50 21.84 5.18
CA SER A 132 -6.56 22.74 6.34
C SER A 132 -7.81 22.54 7.18
N LYS A 133 -8.89 22.05 6.59
CA LYS A 133 -10.11 21.71 7.32
C LYS A 133 -10.05 20.26 7.75
N VAL A 134 -10.34 20.01 9.03
CA VAL A 134 -10.36 18.65 9.60
C VAL A 134 -11.45 17.78 8.97
N THR A 135 -12.54 18.40 8.49
CA THR A 135 -13.66 17.70 7.83
C THR A 135 -13.29 17.13 6.45
N GLU A 136 -12.26 17.68 5.79
CA GLU A 136 -11.84 17.22 4.48
C GLU A 136 -10.93 16.00 4.61
N LYS A 137 -11.12 15.00 3.73
CA LYS A 137 -10.32 13.78 3.74
C LYS A 137 -8.91 14.07 3.20
N VAL A 138 -7.91 13.42 3.79
CA VAL A 138 -6.54 13.40 3.25
C VAL A 138 -6.55 12.73 1.88
N GLY A 139 -5.83 13.32 0.92
CA GLY A 139 -5.73 12.79 -0.44
C GLY A 139 -4.29 12.48 -0.83
N ILE A 140 -4.15 11.61 -1.83
CA ILE A 140 -2.88 11.35 -2.49
C ILE A 140 -3.06 11.69 -3.96
N CYS A 141 -2.23 12.58 -4.47
CA CYS A 141 -2.26 13.07 -5.83
C CYS A 141 -0.98 12.69 -6.55
N LYS A 142 -1.09 12.45 -7.86
CA LYS A 142 0.07 12.25 -8.73
C LYS A 142 0.71 13.60 -9.06
N LEU A 143 2.04 13.63 -9.13
CA LEU A 143 2.77 14.79 -9.65
C LEU A 143 2.77 14.78 -11.17
N GLU A 144 2.49 15.95 -11.74
CA GLU A 144 2.49 16.20 -13.17
C GLU A 144 3.51 17.30 -13.48
N LYS A 145 4.30 17.09 -14.54
CA LYS A 145 5.23 18.10 -15.04
C LYS A 145 4.49 19.03 -15.98
N LEU A 146 4.55 20.33 -15.70
CA LEU A 146 4.04 21.40 -16.56
C LEU A 146 5.21 22.16 -17.17
N ILE A 147 5.01 22.67 -18.37
CA ILE A 147 5.97 23.56 -19.02
C ILE A 147 5.37 24.97 -18.98
N LEU A 148 6.04 25.86 -18.27
CA LEU A 148 5.61 27.25 -18.09
C LEU A 148 6.65 28.21 -18.66
N LYS A 149 6.20 29.32 -19.23
CA LYS A 149 7.06 30.48 -19.54
C LYS A 149 7.32 31.27 -18.26
N LEU A 150 8.57 31.65 -18.04
CA LEU A 150 8.91 32.55 -16.95
C LEU A 150 8.56 33.98 -17.35
N ALA A 151 7.94 34.75 -16.45
CA ALA A 151 7.48 36.12 -16.74
C ALA A 151 8.62 37.09 -17.14
N ALA A 152 9.88 36.73 -16.88
CA ALA A 152 11.05 37.55 -17.11
C ALA A 152 11.92 37.10 -18.31
N ASP A 153 11.75 35.88 -18.84
CA ASP A 153 12.64 35.35 -19.87
C ASP A 153 11.90 34.40 -20.83
N LYS A 154 12.28 34.37 -22.12
CA LYS A 154 11.63 33.50 -23.14
C LYS A 154 11.93 32.00 -22.94
N GLN A 155 12.56 31.64 -21.83
CA GLN A 155 12.92 30.29 -21.45
C GLN A 155 11.67 29.54 -20.93
N ARG A 156 11.51 28.30 -21.38
CA ARG A 156 10.47 27.38 -20.89
C ARG A 156 11.06 26.56 -19.76
N GLU A 157 10.45 26.63 -18.57
CA GLU A 157 10.87 25.86 -17.41
C GLU A 157 9.89 24.71 -17.14
N GLU A 158 10.41 23.53 -16.86
CA GLU A 158 9.62 22.39 -16.36
C GLU A 158 9.35 22.58 -14.87
N VAL A 159 8.09 22.83 -14.52
CA VAL A 159 7.65 23.02 -13.14
C VAL A 159 6.70 21.89 -12.74
N LEU A 160 6.85 21.38 -11.52
CA LEU A 160 5.97 20.34 -11.00
C LEU A 160 4.64 20.92 -10.50
N SER A 161 3.58 20.17 -10.73
CA SER A 161 2.24 20.54 -10.28
C SER A 161 1.43 19.33 -9.85
N PHE A 162 0.37 19.58 -9.10
CA PHE A 162 -0.66 18.57 -8.84
C PHE A 162 -2.03 19.23 -8.72
N GLU A 163 -3.08 18.44 -8.92
CA GLU A 163 -4.46 18.86 -8.70
C GLU A 163 -5.03 18.17 -7.45
N PHE A 164 -5.57 18.97 -6.52
CA PHE A 164 -6.29 18.47 -5.34
C PHE A 164 -7.64 19.19 -5.23
N HIS A 165 -8.73 18.41 -5.20
CA HIS A 165 -10.10 18.92 -5.19
C HIS A 165 -10.37 19.96 -6.30
N LYS A 166 -9.98 19.66 -7.55
CA LYS A 166 -10.13 20.57 -8.71
C LYS A 166 -9.42 21.91 -8.55
N ARG A 167 -8.36 21.96 -7.72
CA ARG A 167 -7.49 23.12 -7.55
C ARG A 167 -6.06 22.72 -7.87
N ARG A 168 -5.45 23.47 -8.78
CA ARG A 168 -4.06 23.29 -9.17
C ARG A 168 -3.11 23.96 -8.19
N TYR A 169 -2.03 23.26 -7.88
CA TYR A 169 -0.90 23.75 -7.09
C TYR A 169 0.37 23.60 -7.92
N ILE A 170 1.22 24.62 -7.91
CA ILE A 170 2.48 24.67 -8.66
C ILE A 170 3.63 24.74 -7.66
N TRP A 171 4.71 24.03 -7.95
CA TRP A 171 5.94 24.06 -7.18
C TRP A 171 6.66 25.39 -7.33
N ASP A 172 6.97 26.01 -6.20
CA ASP A 172 7.80 27.20 -6.12
C ASP A 172 9.19 26.80 -5.61
N ALA A 173 10.21 26.96 -6.47
CA ALA A 173 11.59 26.59 -6.19
C ALA A 173 12.22 27.46 -5.09
N ASP A 174 11.84 28.74 -5.02
CA ASP A 174 12.40 29.70 -4.06
C ASP A 174 11.94 29.39 -2.64
N ASN A 175 10.64 29.15 -2.50
CA ASN A 175 10.01 28.88 -1.20
C ASN A 175 9.99 27.39 -0.84
N LYS A 176 10.43 26.51 -1.74
CA LYS A 176 10.35 25.03 -1.63
C LYS A 176 8.97 24.55 -1.18
N LYS A 177 7.91 25.15 -1.75
CA LYS A 177 6.52 24.89 -1.37
C LYS A 177 5.63 24.82 -2.59
N PHE A 178 4.53 24.07 -2.44
CA PHE A 178 3.46 24.10 -3.42
C PHE A 178 2.50 25.26 -3.11
N ASN A 179 2.45 26.21 -4.03
CA ASN A 179 1.56 27.34 -3.95
C ASN A 179 0.32 27.09 -4.82
N LYS A 180 -0.83 27.53 -4.33
CA LYS A 180 -2.06 27.51 -5.13
C LYS A 180 -1.86 28.45 -6.31
N VAL A 181 -2.29 28.04 -7.51
CA VAL A 181 -2.30 28.96 -8.66
C VAL A 181 -3.18 30.16 -8.33
N GLU A 182 -2.56 31.33 -8.30
CA GLU A 182 -3.25 32.60 -8.11
C GLU A 182 -3.72 33.14 -9.46
N PHE A 183 -4.88 33.78 -9.43
CA PHE A 183 -5.44 34.47 -10.58
C PHE A 183 -5.11 35.95 -10.47
N PRO A 184 -4.81 36.64 -11.59
CA PRO A 184 -4.55 38.06 -11.58
C PRO A 184 -5.87 38.83 -11.35
N VAL A 185 -6.35 38.86 -10.11
CA VAL A 185 -7.59 39.56 -9.69
C VAL A 185 -7.31 40.79 -8.81
N HIS A 186 -6.06 40.97 -8.38
CA HIS A 186 -5.62 42.04 -7.49
C HIS A 186 -4.63 43.01 -8.16
N LEU A 187 -4.62 43.06 -9.50
CA LEU A 187 -3.78 44.02 -10.22
C LEU A 187 -4.36 45.43 -10.14
N SER A 188 -3.52 46.44 -10.39
CA SER A 188 -3.97 47.83 -10.43
C SER A 188 -4.88 48.07 -11.65
N PHE A 189 -5.79 49.05 -11.55
CA PHE A 189 -6.68 49.40 -12.66
C PHE A 189 -5.91 49.77 -13.95
N GLY A 190 -4.78 50.48 -13.81
CA GLY A 190 -3.92 50.84 -14.93
C GLY A 190 -3.36 49.63 -15.68
N GLN A 191 -2.98 48.57 -14.96
CA GLN A 191 -2.49 47.32 -15.56
C GLN A 191 -3.59 46.62 -16.36
N TYR A 192 -4.82 46.54 -15.83
CA TYR A 192 -5.94 45.99 -16.58
C TYR A 192 -6.25 46.82 -17.84
N LEU A 193 -6.24 48.15 -17.73
CA LEU A 193 -6.49 49.04 -18.87
C LEU A 193 -5.42 48.90 -19.97
N SER A 194 -4.17 48.67 -19.58
CA SER A 194 -3.05 48.50 -20.52
C SER A 194 -2.99 47.13 -21.20
N THR A 195 -3.79 46.16 -20.75
CA THR A 195 -3.74 44.78 -21.25
C THR A 195 -4.49 44.66 -22.57
N THR A 196 -3.79 44.31 -23.65
CA THR A 196 -4.38 44.14 -25.01
C THR A 196 -4.82 42.71 -25.31
N GLY A 197 -4.78 41.80 -24.33
CA GLY A 197 -5.01 40.37 -24.51
C GLY A 197 -3.78 39.61 -25.03
N TYR A 198 -3.92 38.29 -25.18
CA TYR A 198 -2.88 37.40 -25.71
C TYR A 198 -2.73 37.57 -27.23
N LYS A 199 -1.51 37.86 -27.69
CA LYS A 199 -1.22 38.12 -29.11
C LYS A 199 -0.70 36.88 -29.83
N GLU A 200 0.13 36.09 -29.16
CA GLU A 200 0.71 34.88 -29.73
C GLU A 200 -0.04 33.63 -29.26
N PRO A 201 -0.16 32.59 -30.12
CA PRO A 201 -0.74 31.32 -29.71
C PRO A 201 0.06 30.67 -28.56
N ALA A 202 1.36 30.93 -28.50
CA ALA A 202 2.22 30.45 -27.43
C ALA A 202 1.92 31.09 -26.06
N ASP A 203 1.29 32.26 -26.01
CA ASP A 203 0.87 32.88 -24.75
C ASP A 203 -0.46 32.29 -24.27
N VAL A 204 -1.34 31.92 -25.21
CA VAL A 204 -2.57 31.18 -24.92
C VAL A 204 -2.25 29.77 -24.41
N GLU A 205 -1.28 29.10 -25.02
CA GLU A 205 -0.79 27.79 -24.57
C GLU A 205 -0.25 27.86 -23.14
N ASP A 206 0.59 28.86 -22.82
CA ASP A 206 1.12 29.05 -21.47
C ASP A 206 0.02 29.36 -20.44
N ALA A 207 -0.92 30.23 -20.80
CA ALA A 207 -2.10 30.51 -19.99
C ALA A 207 -2.93 29.24 -19.73
N THR A 208 -3.08 28.39 -20.74
CA THR A 208 -3.80 27.11 -20.64
C THR A 208 -3.04 26.12 -19.76
N ASN A 209 -1.72 26.06 -19.86
CA ASN A 209 -0.87 25.23 -18.99
C ASN A 209 -0.93 25.72 -17.54
N ARG A 210 -0.98 27.03 -17.31
CA ARG A 210 -1.04 27.63 -15.97
C ARG A 210 -2.41 27.47 -15.32
N TRP A 211 -3.48 27.91 -15.98
CA TRP A 211 -4.83 27.98 -15.39
C TRP A 211 -5.76 26.83 -15.80
N GLY A 212 -5.43 26.10 -16.85
CA GLY A 212 -6.29 25.05 -17.41
C GLY A 212 -7.34 25.61 -18.36
N ILE A 213 -8.04 24.71 -19.03
CA ILE A 213 -9.17 25.05 -19.89
C ILE A 213 -10.37 25.48 -19.05
N ASN A 214 -11.15 26.45 -19.54
CA ASN A 214 -12.41 26.84 -18.94
C ASN A 214 -13.50 25.82 -19.28
N SER A 215 -13.43 24.64 -18.66
CA SER A 215 -14.43 23.58 -18.81
C SER A 215 -14.80 23.03 -17.46
N PHE A 216 -16.10 23.04 -17.16
CA PHE A 216 -16.63 22.46 -15.94
C PHE A 216 -17.11 21.04 -16.22
N GLN A 217 -16.27 20.07 -15.90
CA GLN A 217 -16.59 18.65 -16.01
C GLN A 217 -16.80 18.08 -14.61
N ILE A 218 -18.03 17.68 -14.29
CA ILE A 218 -18.32 16.91 -13.09
C ILE A 218 -18.01 15.44 -13.43
N PRO A 219 -17.00 14.81 -12.79
CA PRO A 219 -16.76 13.39 -13.00
C PRO A 219 -17.93 12.60 -12.42
N LEU A 220 -18.65 11.86 -13.26
CA LEU A 220 -19.61 10.87 -12.79
C LEU A 220 -18.82 9.62 -12.37
N PRO A 221 -18.97 9.14 -11.12
CA PRO A 221 -18.33 7.92 -10.70
C PRO A 221 -18.89 6.74 -11.50
N SER A 222 -18.02 5.81 -11.86
CA SER A 222 -18.44 4.57 -12.50
C SER A 222 -19.20 3.69 -11.48
N PHE A 223 -20.09 2.83 -11.99
CA PHE A 223 -20.79 1.85 -11.13
C PHE A 223 -19.79 1.01 -10.31
N GLY A 224 -18.66 0.63 -10.90
CA GLY A 224 -17.63 -0.16 -10.23
C GLY A 224 -17.02 0.55 -9.02
N GLU A 225 -16.75 1.86 -9.13
CA GLU A 225 -16.25 2.66 -8.01
C GLU A 225 -17.28 2.72 -6.87
N LEU A 226 -18.54 3.01 -7.20
CA LEU A 226 -19.64 3.03 -6.22
C LEU A 226 -19.84 1.67 -5.55
N TYR A 227 -19.76 0.58 -6.32
CA TYR A 227 -19.89 -0.77 -5.81
C TYR A 227 -18.74 -1.14 -4.87
N VAL A 228 -17.51 -0.78 -5.24
CA VAL A 228 -16.34 -1.00 -4.38
C VAL A 228 -16.44 -0.18 -3.09
N GLU A 229 -16.93 1.06 -3.14
CA GLU A 229 -17.21 1.86 -1.94
C GLU A 229 -18.22 1.17 -1.02
N GLN A 230 -19.29 0.60 -1.58
CA GLN A 230 -20.27 -0.17 -0.81
C GLN A 230 -19.67 -1.45 -0.22
N CYS A 231 -18.86 -2.20 -0.98
CA CYS A 231 -18.22 -3.43 -0.51
C CYS A 231 -17.22 -3.19 0.64
N ARG A 232 -16.70 -1.97 0.77
CA ARG A 232 -15.79 -1.60 1.87
C ARG A 232 -16.52 -1.26 3.16
N GLN A 233 -17.84 -1.16 3.14
CA GLN A 233 -18.57 -0.85 4.36
C GLN A 233 -18.40 -2.00 5.36
N PRO A 234 -18.18 -1.70 6.66
CA PRO A 234 -17.92 -2.72 7.67
C PRO A 234 -19.07 -3.73 7.77
N PHE A 235 -20.30 -3.28 7.54
CA PHE A 235 -21.48 -4.15 7.52
C PHE A 235 -21.44 -5.19 6.40
N PHE A 236 -21.06 -4.80 5.18
CA PHE A 236 -20.97 -5.72 4.05
C PHE A 236 -19.91 -6.80 4.28
N VAL A 237 -18.72 -6.39 4.75
CA VAL A 237 -17.63 -7.34 5.07
C VAL A 237 -18.05 -8.32 6.17
N PHE A 238 -18.79 -7.85 7.18
CA PHE A 238 -19.31 -8.70 8.26
C PHE A 238 -20.32 -9.73 7.73
N GLN A 239 -21.22 -9.34 6.83
CA GLN A 239 -22.19 -10.27 6.22
C GLN A 239 -21.51 -11.39 5.46
N ILE A 240 -20.51 -11.07 4.62
CA ILE A 240 -19.75 -12.08 3.87
C ILE A 240 -19.00 -13.02 4.81
N ALA A 241 -18.40 -12.49 5.89
CA ALA A 241 -17.73 -13.31 6.89
C ALA A 241 -18.69 -14.29 7.59
N CYS A 242 -19.90 -13.84 7.94
CA CYS A 242 -20.91 -14.70 8.58
C CYS A 242 -21.37 -15.82 7.64
N VAL A 243 -21.59 -15.53 6.36
CA VAL A 243 -21.99 -16.54 5.36
C VAL A 243 -20.87 -17.53 5.09
N ALA A 244 -19.60 -17.09 5.08
CA ALA A 244 -18.45 -17.98 4.89
C ALA A 244 -18.22 -18.95 6.06
N LEU A 245 -18.73 -18.62 7.25
CA LEU A 245 -18.62 -19.45 8.46
C LEU A 245 -19.78 -20.46 8.60
N TRP A 246 -20.86 -20.26 7.86
CA TRP A 246 -22.07 -21.10 7.90
C TRP A 246 -21.91 -22.36 7.06
#